data_AF-A0A7W7N7N2-F1
#
_entry.id   AF-A0A7W7N7N2-F1
#
_cell.length_a   1.000
_cell.length_b   1.000
_cell.length_c   1.000
_cell.angle_alpha   90.00
_cell.angle_beta   90.00
_cell.angle_gamma   90.00
#
_symmetry.space_group_name_H-M   'P 1'
#
loop_
_entity.id
_entity.type
_entity.pdbx_description
1 polymer ?
#
loop_
_entity_poly.entity_id
_entity_poly.type
_entity_poly.pdbx_seq_one_letter_code
_entity_poly.pdbx_strand_id
1 'polypeptide(L)'
;MRDVIVVIYWILIAFIIIHPNYMFYKKLKNIATKSFIHKLIFFLMSIFLLFIYMCFFLLILINPYINQILGFKIDPEAYSGRIIYASLTFPVAYLTNISIAKFYIKRISKTKNKNEIELIGKE
;
A
#
# COMPACT_ATOMS: atom_id res chain seq x y z
N MET A 1 -18.66 9.11 -20.07
CA MET A 1 -17.59 8.07 -20.08
C MET A 1 -16.40 8.46 -19.18
N ARG A 2 -15.94 9.71 -19.20
CA ARG A 2 -14.86 10.22 -18.31
C ARG A 2 -15.18 10.06 -16.82
N ASP A 3 -16.42 10.34 -16.41
CA ASP A 3 -16.83 10.28 -15.00
C ASP A 3 -16.83 8.85 -14.45
N VAL A 4 -17.16 7.87 -15.29
CA VAL A 4 -17.19 6.45 -14.92
C VAL A 4 -15.78 5.94 -14.55
N ILE A 5 -14.74 6.35 -15.28
CA ILE A 5 -13.36 5.95 -14.95
C ILE A 5 -12.91 6.58 -13.64
N VAL A 6 -13.25 7.85 -13.42
CA VAL A 6 -12.88 8.54 -12.19
C VAL A 6 -13.48 7.79 -11.00
N VAL A 7 -14.75 7.38 -11.10
CA VAL A 7 -15.40 6.55 -10.08
C VAL A 7 -14.70 5.20 -9.91
N ILE A 8 -14.37 4.49 -11.00
CA ILE A 8 -13.64 3.21 -10.94
C ILE A 8 -12.28 3.40 -10.25
N TYR A 9 -11.57 4.47 -10.56
CA TYR A 9 -10.27 4.80 -9.97
C TYR A 9 -10.38 5.03 -8.45
N TRP A 10 -11.41 5.76 -8.01
CA TRP A 10 -11.70 5.95 -6.59
C TRP A 10 -12.02 4.64 -5.88
N ILE A 11 -12.81 3.76 -6.50
CA ILE A 11 -13.12 2.44 -5.95
C ILE A 11 -11.84 1.61 -5.77
N LEU A 12 -10.96 1.63 -6.76
CA LEU A 12 -9.69 0.90 -6.69
C LEU A 12 -8.73 1.48 -5.63
N ILE A 13 -8.67 2.80 -5.47
CA ILE A 13 -7.92 3.46 -4.39
C ILE A 13 -8.47 3.03 -3.03
N ALA A 14 -9.79 3.09 -2.86
CA ALA A 14 -10.44 2.66 -1.63
C ALA A 14 -10.10 1.19 -1.34
N PHE A 15 -10.09 0.34 -2.36
CA PHE A 15 -9.72 -1.06 -2.23
C PHE A 15 -8.27 -1.28 -1.77
N ILE A 16 -7.30 -0.52 -2.31
CA ILE A 16 -5.88 -0.56 -1.88
C ILE A 16 -5.73 -0.22 -0.40
N ILE A 17 -6.54 0.69 0.13
CA ILE A 17 -6.45 1.08 1.54
C ILE A 17 -7.21 0.08 2.40
N ILE A 18 -8.49 -0.17 2.08
CA ILE A 18 -9.41 -0.94 2.93
C ILE A 18 -8.97 -2.40 3.04
N HIS A 19 -8.65 -3.07 1.93
CA HIS A 19 -8.43 -4.52 1.96
C HIS A 19 -7.16 -4.93 2.74
N PRO A 20 -5.97 -4.33 2.49
CA PRO A 20 -4.78 -4.61 3.29
C PRO A 20 -4.95 -4.25 4.77
N ASN A 21 -5.64 -3.14 5.09
CA ASN A 21 -5.95 -2.76 6.47
C ASN A 21 -6.85 -3.78 7.15
N TYR A 22 -7.92 -4.23 6.48
CA TYR A 22 -8.78 -5.28 6.99
C TYR A 22 -8.00 -6.58 7.29
N MET A 23 -7.16 -7.03 6.35
CA MET A 23 -6.31 -8.20 6.54
C MET A 23 -5.33 -8.02 7.72
N PHE A 24 -4.73 -6.84 7.85
CA PHE A 24 -3.84 -6.51 8.97
C PHE A 24 -4.61 -6.55 10.31
N TYR A 25 -5.80 -5.97 10.38
CA TYR A 25 -6.60 -5.88 11.59
C TYR A 25 -7.06 -7.26 12.07
N LYS A 26 -7.51 -8.12 11.13
CA LYS A 26 -7.91 -9.49 11.43
C LYS A 26 -6.75 -10.29 12.05
N LYS A 27 -5.53 -10.15 11.49
CA LYS A 27 -4.34 -10.83 12.02
C LYS A 27 -3.86 -10.26 13.35
N LEU A 28 -3.91 -8.93 13.51
CA LEU A 28 -3.44 -8.25 14.71
C LEU A 28 -4.29 -8.61 15.94
N LYS A 29 -5.60 -8.80 15.78
CA LYS A 29 -6.53 -9.20 16.86
C LYS A 29 -6.08 -10.49 17.56
N ASN A 30 -5.41 -11.39 16.83
CA ASN A 30 -4.94 -12.66 17.37
C ASN A 30 -3.59 -12.56 18.11
N ILE A 31 -2.91 -11.41 18.07
CA ILE A 31 -1.51 -11.30 18.51
C ILE A 31 -1.34 -10.29 19.65
N ALA A 32 -1.91 -9.08 19.54
CA ALA A 32 -1.53 -7.94 20.36
C ALA A 32 -2.64 -7.42 21.28
N THR A 33 -2.30 -7.22 22.56
CA THR A 33 -3.15 -6.60 23.61
C THR A 33 -3.36 -5.10 23.37
N LYS A 34 -2.37 -4.36 22.83
CA LYS A 34 -2.51 -2.94 22.42
C LYS A 34 -2.87 -2.81 20.93
N SER A 35 -4.02 -3.34 20.54
CA SER A 35 -4.39 -3.46 19.12
C SER A 35 -4.67 -2.12 18.41
N PHE A 36 -5.06 -1.05 19.11
CA PHE A 36 -5.47 0.21 18.46
C PHE A 36 -4.30 0.99 17.84
N ILE A 37 -3.20 1.16 18.56
CA ILE A 37 -2.04 1.95 18.09
C ILE A 37 -1.48 1.36 16.80
N HIS A 38 -1.30 0.03 16.75
CA HIS A 38 -0.80 -0.63 15.54
C HIS A 38 -1.78 -0.52 14.36
N LYS A 39 -3.10 -0.54 14.60
CA LYS A 39 -4.11 -0.31 13.55
C LYS A 39 -3.97 1.08 12.94
N LEU A 40 -3.82 2.10 13.79
CA LEU A 40 -3.68 3.48 13.36
C LEU A 40 -2.38 3.71 12.59
N ILE A 41 -1.25 3.21 13.09
CA ILE A 41 0.05 3.32 12.42
C ILE A 41 0.00 2.66 11.05
N PHE A 42 -0.55 1.45 10.95
CA PHE A 42 -0.63 0.75 9.67
C PHE A 42 -1.55 1.48 8.67
N PHE A 43 -2.68 2.01 9.13
CA PHE A 43 -3.59 2.79 8.30
C PHE A 43 -2.94 4.06 7.74
N LEU A 44 -2.28 4.85 8.58
CA LEU A 44 -1.55 6.04 8.17
C LEU A 44 -0.43 5.69 7.18
N MET A 45 0.28 4.60 7.44
CA MET A 45 1.33 4.11 6.54
C MET A 45 0.76 3.72 5.17
N SER A 46 -0.41 3.04 5.10
CA SER A 46 -1.05 2.72 3.82
C SER A 46 -1.43 3.96 3.01
N ILE A 47 -1.95 5.01 3.66
CA ILE A 47 -2.26 6.30 3.01
C ILE A 47 -0.96 6.95 2.51
N PHE A 48 0.06 6.98 3.35
CA PHE A 48 1.35 7.59 3.01
C PHE A 48 2.04 6.87 1.83
N LEU A 49 2.01 5.54 1.80
CA LEU A 49 2.51 4.74 0.68
C LEU A 49 1.76 5.04 -0.61
N LEU A 50 0.43 5.13 -0.55
CA LEU A 50 -0.36 5.49 -1.71
C LEU A 50 0.03 6.87 -2.26
N PHE A 51 0.24 7.84 -1.37
CA PHE A 51 0.72 9.17 -1.73
C PHE A 51 2.11 9.12 -2.40
N ILE A 52 3.06 8.37 -1.83
CA ILE A 52 4.39 8.15 -2.44
C ILE A 52 4.25 7.57 -3.85
N TYR A 53 3.40 6.56 -4.02
CA TYR A 53 3.15 5.98 -5.33
C TYR A 53 2.65 7.05 -6.30
N MET A 54 1.60 7.81 -5.95
CA MET A 54 1.09 8.89 -6.80
C MET A 54 2.17 9.90 -7.18
N CYS A 55 3.00 10.35 -6.23
CA CYS A 55 4.11 11.28 -6.50
C CYS A 55 5.17 10.67 -7.43
N PHE A 56 5.57 9.42 -7.18
CA PHE A 56 6.54 8.72 -8.02
C PHE A 56 6.03 8.56 -9.45
N PHE A 57 4.75 8.26 -9.63
CA PHE A 57 4.13 8.17 -10.94
C PHE A 57 4.04 9.53 -11.64
N LEU A 58 3.70 10.60 -10.93
CA LEU A 58 3.71 11.96 -11.48
C LEU A 58 5.12 12.35 -11.98
N LEU A 59 6.16 11.98 -11.24
CA LEU A 59 7.56 12.21 -11.63
C LEU A 59 7.93 11.46 -12.90
N ILE A 60 7.49 10.20 -13.06
CA ILE A 60 7.71 9.43 -14.29
C ILE A 60 7.04 10.12 -15.49
N LEU A 61 5.80 10.61 -15.31
CA LEU A 61 5.05 11.27 -16.37
C LEU A 61 5.71 12.56 -16.87
N ILE A 62 6.14 13.40 -15.93
CA ILE A 62 6.71 14.72 -16.24
C ILE A 62 8.12 14.59 -16.82
N ASN A 63 8.84 13.51 -16.52
CA ASN A 63 10.24 13.38 -16.91
C ASN A 63 10.40 12.81 -18.33
N PRO A 64 10.82 13.64 -19.32
CA PRO A 64 10.95 13.20 -20.71
C PRO A 64 12.04 12.13 -20.90
N TYR A 65 13.08 12.13 -20.06
CA TYR A 65 14.16 11.14 -20.13
C TYR A 65 13.67 9.73 -19.76
N ILE A 66 12.80 9.63 -18.76
CA ILE A 66 12.23 8.34 -18.34
C ILE A 66 11.30 7.79 -19.44
N ASN A 67 10.49 8.66 -20.04
CA ASN A 67 9.64 8.28 -21.17
C ASN A 67 10.45 7.84 -22.39
N GLN A 68 11.60 8.48 -22.65
CA GLN A 68 12.50 8.12 -23.75
C GLN A 68 13.20 6.78 -23.51
N ILE A 69 13.67 6.49 -22.29
CA ILE A 69 14.34 5.22 -21.94
C ILE A 69 13.37 4.05 -21.99
N LEU A 70 12.15 4.23 -21.48
CA LEU A 70 11.14 3.17 -21.44
C LEU A 70 10.41 2.98 -22.78
N GLY A 71 10.64 3.85 -23.76
CA GLY A 71 9.95 3.83 -25.05
C GLY A 71 8.45 4.11 -24.95
N PHE A 72 7.97 4.61 -23.81
CA PHE A 72 6.57 4.94 -23.60
C PHE A 72 6.24 6.25 -24.32
N LYS A 73 5.80 6.15 -25.58
CA LYS A 73 5.05 7.23 -26.26
C LYS A 73 3.60 7.22 -25.81
N ILE A 74 3.39 7.32 -24.51
CA ILE A 74 2.06 7.38 -23.95
C ILE A 74 1.72 8.85 -23.79
N ASP A 75 0.70 9.29 -24.53
CA ASP A 75 0.10 10.60 -24.30
C ASP A 75 -0.66 10.54 -22.96
N PRO A 76 -0.23 11.30 -21.93
CA PRO A 76 -0.89 11.32 -20.62
C PRO A 76 -2.29 11.96 -20.66
N GLU A 77 -2.57 12.77 -21.68
CA GLU A 77 -3.88 13.34 -21.90
C GLU A 77 -4.83 12.34 -22.59
N ALA A 78 -4.27 11.42 -23.36
CA ALA A 78 -5.02 10.34 -23.99
C ALA A 78 -5.59 9.35 -22.98
N TYR A 79 -6.81 8.90 -23.27
CA TYR A 79 -7.57 7.95 -22.46
C TYR A 79 -6.86 6.61 -22.28
N SER A 80 -6.22 6.11 -23.34
CA SER A 80 -5.46 4.86 -23.35
C SER A 80 -4.27 4.91 -22.40
N GLY A 81 -3.57 6.05 -22.36
CA GLY A 81 -2.45 6.25 -21.45
C GLY A 81 -2.87 6.14 -19.99
N ARG A 82 -3.92 6.87 -19.60
CA ARG A 82 -4.47 6.85 -18.24
C ARG A 82 -4.84 5.44 -17.77
N ILE A 83 -5.39 4.61 -18.65
CA ILE A 83 -5.74 3.21 -18.34
C ILE A 83 -4.51 2.34 -18.17
N ILE A 84 -3.54 2.42 -19.07
CA ILE A 84 -2.28 1.66 -18.98
C ILE A 84 -1.57 2.00 -17.66
N TYR A 85 -1.51 3.27 -17.30
CA TYR A 85 -0.88 3.73 -16.05
C TYR A 85 -1.61 3.24 -14.81
N ALA A 86 -2.94 3.40 -14.76
CA ALA A 86 -3.74 2.85 -13.67
C ALA A 86 -3.46 1.34 -13.50
N SER A 87 -3.45 0.60 -14.61
CA SER A 87 -3.27 -0.85 -14.62
C SER A 87 -1.90 -1.30 -14.09
N LEU A 88 -0.85 -0.48 -14.22
CA LEU A 88 0.48 -0.78 -13.67
C LEU A 88 0.60 -0.36 -12.20
N THR A 89 0.05 0.81 -11.85
CA THR A 89 0.13 1.37 -10.51
C THR A 89 -0.65 0.56 -9.48
N PHE A 90 -1.88 0.15 -9.84
CA PHE A 90 -2.79 -0.50 -8.91
C PHE A 90 -2.22 -1.80 -8.31
N PRO A 91 -1.75 -2.77 -9.13
CA PRO A 91 -1.19 -4.02 -8.60
C PRO A 91 0.03 -3.80 -7.72
N VAL A 92 0.93 -2.89 -8.12
CA VAL A 92 2.17 -2.63 -7.36
C VAL A 92 1.86 -2.03 -6.00
N ALA A 93 1.02 -0.99 -5.95
CA ALA A 93 0.64 -0.34 -4.69
C ALA A 93 -0.09 -1.31 -3.74
N TYR A 94 -0.94 -2.17 -4.31
CA TYR A 94 -1.68 -3.19 -3.56
C TYR A 94 -0.75 -4.28 -2.98
N LEU A 95 0.13 -4.85 -3.81
CA LEU A 95 1.07 -5.90 -3.40
C LEU A 95 2.06 -5.39 -2.34
N THR A 96 2.54 -4.16 -2.48
CA THR A 96 3.41 -3.54 -1.48
C THR A 96 2.69 -3.36 -0.15
N ASN A 97 1.46 -2.84 -0.14
CA ASN A 97 0.68 -2.69 1.09
C ASN A 97 0.48 -4.05 1.80
N ILE A 98 0.15 -5.11 1.06
CA ILE A 98 0.02 -6.47 1.64
C ILE A 98 1.36 -6.96 2.19
N SER A 99 2.46 -6.76 1.45
CA SER A 99 3.78 -7.23 1.86
C SER A 99 4.24 -6.56 3.14
N ILE A 100 4.01 -5.25 3.25
CA ILE A 100 4.28 -4.47 4.45
C ILE A 100 3.37 -4.91 5.60
N ALA A 101 2.09 -5.19 5.36
CA ALA A 101 1.19 -5.73 6.38
C ALA A 101 1.74 -7.04 6.99
N LYS A 102 2.17 -7.97 6.12
CA LYS A 102 2.77 -9.25 6.55
C LYS A 102 4.05 -9.03 7.34
N PHE A 103 4.93 -8.15 6.86
CA PHE A 103 6.19 -7.84 7.52
C PHE A 103 5.97 -7.21 8.91
N TYR A 104 5.06 -6.24 9.00
CA TYR A 104 4.73 -5.56 10.26
C TYR A 104 4.18 -6.56 11.29
N ILE A 105 3.21 -7.41 10.91
CA ILE A 105 2.67 -8.45 11.80
C ILE A 105 3.78 -9.40 12.28
N LYS A 106 4.65 -9.85 11.38
CA LYS A 106 5.79 -10.73 11.72
C LYS A 106 6.71 -10.08 12.74
N ARG A 107 6.93 -8.76 12.64
CA ARG A 107 7.74 -7.99 13.60
C ARG A 107 7.08 -7.94 14.98
N ILE A 108 5.80 -7.60 15.08
CA ILE A 108 5.07 -7.57 16.37
C ILE A 108 5.10 -8.95 17.04
N SER A 109 4.81 -10.00 16.27
CA SER A 109 4.75 -11.38 16.79
C SER A 109 6.11 -11.82 17.36
N LYS A 110 7.22 -11.51 16.68
CA LYS A 110 8.56 -11.81 17.20
C LYS A 110 8.88 -11.06 18.50
N THR A 111 8.49 -9.79 18.59
CA THR A 111 8.71 -8.99 19.82
C THR A 111 7.93 -9.56 21.00
N LYS A 112 6.69 -10.02 20.78
CA LYS A 112 5.89 -10.66 21.83
C LYS A 112 6.56 -11.94 22.36
N ASN A 113 6.98 -12.85 21.48
CA ASN A 113 7.65 -14.08 21.88
C ASN A 113 8.97 -13.81 22.64
N LYS A 114 9.75 -12.80 22.22
CA LYS A 114 10.99 -12.44 22.93
C LYS A 114 10.70 -11.94 24.36
N ASN A 115 9.69 -11.11 24.51
CA ASN A 115 9.31 -10.58 25.82
C ASN A 115 8.76 -11.69 26.75
N GLU A 116 8.03 -12.67 26.21
CA GLU A 116 7.59 -13.84 26.97
C GLU A 116 8.78 -14.71 27.44
N ILE A 117 9.78 -14.93 26.59
CA ILE A 117 11.00 -15.67 26.96
C ILE A 117 11.82 -14.91 28.03
N GLU A 118 11.93 -13.59 27.92
CA GLU A 118 12.62 -12.76 28.93
C GLU A 118 11.89 -12.70 30.28
N LEU A 119 10.57 -12.92 30.30
CA LEU A 119 9.79 -13.04 31.53
C LEU A 119 10.00 -14.40 32.22
N ILE A 120 10.08 -15.49 31.46
CA ILE A 120 10.30 -16.84 31.99
C ILE A 120 11.72 -17.01 32.57
N GLY A 121 12.74 -16.38 31.98
CA GLY A 121 14.12 -16.44 32.47
C GLY A 121 14.42 -15.55 33.70
N LYS A 122 13.43 -14.84 34.22
CA LYS A 122 13.53 -13.96 35.39
C LYS A 122 12.76 -14.48 36.62
N GLU A 123 12.09 -15.63 36.51
CA GLU A 123 11.47 -16.34 37.64
C GLU A 123 12.47 -17.28 38.32
#